data_AF-A0A9P8GLE3-F1
#
_entry.id   AF-A0A9P8GLE3-F1
#
_cell.length_a   1.000
_cell.length_b   1.000
_cell.length_c   1.000
_cell.angle_alpha   90.00
_cell.angle_beta   90.00
_cell.angle_gamma   90.00
#
_symmetry.space_group_name_H-M   'P 1'
#
loop_
_entity.id
_entity.type
_entity.pdbx_description
1 polymer ?
#
loop_
_entity_poly.entity_id
_entity_poly.type
_entity_poly.pdbx_seq_one_letter_code
_entity_poly.pdbx_strand_id
1 'polypeptide(L)'
;MAHASFEYRYLAIRGLRQNLTDTDSHNLVGVLAASLVLSWQAPSSDEYSHTMQGVKTVLEFMDANNYRSDLRSLLASSDELPRTRSTDFTLPDRPLVRANEVLSTILKRLQGFQVDAEFKRSMKELSNYVSSLAMRQVTNTPADYQMQALYPIRNWMNWIPNAFQRLTQGDPVVMLFFACFEMTHLAIAPVLPETSTPLSILKRAKIIENLDRQITDLEQSSRLSASIDAEQLQTLGILKALMAGPRSWISTRVG
;
A
#
# COMPACT_ATOMS: atom_id res chain seq x y z
N MET A 1 -1.91 11.67 27.98
CA MET A 1 -2.17 10.77 26.82
C MET A 1 -0.98 9.87 26.47
N ALA A 2 0.27 10.34 26.51
CA ALA A 2 1.46 9.51 26.20
C ALA A 2 1.62 8.27 27.10
N HIS A 3 1.35 8.39 28.41
CA HIS A 3 1.42 7.26 29.34
C HIS A 3 0.42 6.14 29.02
N ALA A 4 -0.83 6.46 28.72
CA ALA A 4 -1.83 5.44 28.40
C ALA A 4 -1.48 4.64 27.13
N SER A 5 -0.99 5.33 26.08
CA SER A 5 -0.54 4.66 24.85
C SER A 5 0.63 3.71 25.11
N PHE A 6 1.60 4.11 25.94
CA PHE A 6 2.73 3.26 26.32
C PHE A 6 2.28 2.02 27.10
N GLU A 7 1.39 2.18 28.08
CA GLU A 7 0.85 1.07 28.88
C GLU A 7 0.07 0.07 28.00
N TYR A 8 -0.84 0.54 27.15
CA TYR A 8 -1.59 -0.35 26.26
C TYR A 8 -0.69 -1.05 25.24
N ARG A 9 0.34 -0.37 24.73
CA ARG A 9 1.34 -1.00 23.87
C ARG A 9 2.09 -2.11 24.61
N TYR A 10 2.54 -1.83 25.83
CA TYR A 10 3.24 -2.81 26.66
C TYR A 10 2.38 -4.05 26.90
N LEU A 11 1.11 -3.86 27.27
CA LEU A 11 0.15 -4.95 27.45
C LEU A 11 -0.06 -5.76 26.18
N ALA A 12 -0.19 -5.10 25.03
CA ALA A 12 -0.35 -5.77 23.73
C ALA A 12 0.89 -6.61 23.35
N ILE A 13 2.10 -6.07 23.52
CA ILE A 13 3.35 -6.81 23.25
C ILE A 13 3.50 -8.00 24.20
N ARG A 14 3.18 -7.80 25.48
CA ARG A 14 3.22 -8.89 26.47
C ARG A 14 2.23 -9.99 26.13
N GLY A 15 0.98 -9.62 25.83
CA GLY A 15 -0.05 -10.56 25.43
C GLY A 15 0.32 -11.32 24.16
N LEU A 16 0.86 -10.62 23.15
CA LEU A 16 1.38 -11.23 21.93
C LEU A 16 2.43 -12.31 22.26
N ARG A 17 3.46 -11.97 23.05
CA ARG A 17 4.54 -12.90 23.43
C ARG A 17 4.04 -14.13 24.18
N GLN A 18 3.07 -13.97 25.06
CA GLN A 18 2.49 -15.08 25.83
C GLN A 18 1.71 -16.07 24.96
N ASN A 19 1.19 -15.60 23.82
CA ASN A 19 0.37 -16.40 22.93
C ASN A 19 1.14 -16.94 21.71
N LEU A 20 2.44 -16.67 21.57
CA LEU A 20 3.23 -17.18 20.43
C LEU A 20 3.40 -18.71 20.43
N THR A 21 3.28 -19.36 21.59
CA THR A 21 3.43 -20.82 21.71
C THR A 21 2.14 -21.59 21.47
N ASP A 22 0.99 -20.91 21.50
CA ASP A 22 -0.30 -21.53 21.24
C ASP A 22 -0.56 -21.57 19.73
N THR A 23 -0.79 -22.78 19.21
CA THR A 23 -0.96 -23.05 17.78
C THR A 23 -2.42 -23.18 17.38
N ASP A 24 -3.37 -22.87 18.28
CA ASP A 24 -4.78 -22.79 17.93
C ASP A 24 -5.02 -21.78 16.77
N SER A 25 -5.91 -22.16 15.85
CA SER A 25 -6.18 -21.36 14.66
C SER A 25 -6.70 -19.96 14.96
N HIS A 26 -7.51 -19.76 15.99
CA HIS A 26 -8.02 -18.44 16.36
C HIS A 26 -6.91 -17.60 17.00
N ASN A 27 -6.09 -18.25 17.82
CA ASN A 27 -4.94 -17.60 18.42
C ASN A 27 -3.96 -17.10 17.34
N LEU A 28 -3.64 -17.90 16.33
CA LEU A 28 -2.77 -17.49 15.22
C LEU A 28 -3.30 -16.25 14.49
N VAL A 29 -4.61 -16.17 14.26
CA VAL A 29 -5.26 -14.98 13.67
C VAL A 29 -5.12 -13.77 14.59
N GLY A 30 -5.32 -13.95 15.90
CA GLY A 30 -5.13 -12.90 16.90
C GLY A 30 -3.68 -12.39 16.95
N VAL A 31 -2.71 -13.29 16.96
CA VAL A 31 -1.26 -12.98 16.92
C VAL A 31 -0.91 -12.23 15.63
N LEU A 32 -1.44 -12.67 14.49
CA LEU A 32 -1.24 -12.02 13.19
C LEU A 32 -1.80 -10.59 13.17
N ALA A 33 -3.05 -10.42 13.63
CA ALA A 33 -3.71 -9.11 13.70
C ALA A 33 -2.99 -8.16 14.65
N ALA A 34 -2.63 -8.63 15.85
CA ALA A 34 -1.90 -7.84 16.84
C ALA A 34 -0.52 -7.41 16.33
N SER A 35 0.20 -8.31 15.64
CA SER A 35 1.51 -7.99 15.06
C SER A 35 1.42 -6.89 13.98
N LEU A 36 0.37 -6.92 13.14
CA LEU A 36 0.12 -5.85 12.16
C LEU A 36 -0.21 -4.50 12.81
N VAL A 37 -1.08 -4.49 13.82
CA VAL A 37 -1.45 -3.25 14.51
C VAL A 37 -0.23 -2.65 15.23
N LEU A 38 0.57 -3.50 15.88
CA LEU A 38 1.81 -3.06 16.55
C LEU A 38 2.86 -2.55 15.58
N SER A 39 2.93 -3.09 14.36
CA SER A 39 3.84 -2.60 13.32
C SER A 39 3.42 -1.24 12.80
N TRP A 40 2.13 -1.00 12.56
CA TRP A 40 1.62 0.33 12.20
C TRP A 40 1.92 1.37 13.28
N GLN A 41 1.82 1.00 14.55
CA GLN A 41 2.07 1.88 15.69
C GLN A 41 3.55 1.91 16.13
N ALA A 42 4.47 1.24 15.43
CA ALA A 42 5.86 1.14 15.87
C ALA A 42 6.53 2.53 16.01
N PRO A 43 7.27 2.80 17.11
CA PRO A 43 7.92 4.08 17.38
C PRO A 43 9.32 4.19 16.76
N SER A 44 9.91 3.05 16.34
CA SER A 44 11.21 2.97 15.68
C SER A 44 11.17 2.00 14.50
N SER A 45 12.13 2.17 13.57
CA SER A 45 12.31 1.26 12.44
C SER A 45 12.64 -0.16 12.90
N ASP A 46 13.37 -0.31 14.00
CA ASP A 46 13.73 -1.61 14.56
C ASP A 46 12.49 -2.36 15.05
N GLU A 47 11.62 -1.69 15.81
CA GLU A 47 10.39 -2.32 16.32
C GLU A 47 9.41 -2.64 15.18
N TYR A 48 9.35 -1.79 14.16
CA TYR A 48 8.60 -2.08 12.93
C TYR A 48 9.13 -3.33 12.24
N SER A 49 10.46 -3.44 12.08
CA SER A 49 11.09 -4.59 11.44
C SER A 49 10.80 -5.89 12.21
N HIS A 50 10.96 -5.88 13.54
CA HIS A 50 10.68 -7.05 14.37
C HIS A 50 9.22 -7.49 14.34
N THR A 51 8.27 -6.54 14.40
CA THR A 51 6.84 -6.86 14.34
C THR A 51 6.42 -7.39 12.97
N MET A 52 6.96 -6.81 11.88
CA MET A 52 6.75 -7.32 10.52
C MET A 52 7.39 -8.70 10.28
N GLN A 53 8.54 -8.97 10.88
CA GLN A 53 9.13 -10.32 10.87
C GLN A 53 8.22 -11.34 11.59
N GLY A 54 7.56 -10.92 12.66
CA GLY A 54 6.53 -11.73 13.34
C GLY A 54 5.36 -12.05 12.40
N VAL A 55 4.85 -11.07 11.67
CA VAL A 55 3.80 -11.26 10.65
C VAL A 55 4.23 -12.30 9.61
N LYS A 56 5.43 -12.18 9.05
CA LYS A 56 5.98 -13.13 8.07
C LYS A 56 6.06 -14.55 8.64
N THR A 57 6.62 -14.69 9.83
CA THR A 57 6.80 -15.99 10.51
C THR A 57 5.46 -16.69 10.77
N VAL A 58 4.44 -15.94 11.22
CA VAL A 58 3.11 -16.51 11.46
C VAL A 58 2.44 -16.92 10.15
N LEU A 59 2.56 -16.13 9.08
CA LEU A 59 2.03 -16.49 7.77
C LEU A 59 2.69 -17.77 7.21
N GLU A 60 4.02 -17.88 7.30
CA GLU A 60 4.78 -19.07 6.90
C GLU A 60 4.36 -20.31 7.71
N PHE A 61 4.14 -20.15 9.03
CA PHE A 61 3.63 -21.22 9.88
C PHE A 61 2.20 -21.63 9.48
N MET A 62 1.32 -20.66 9.22
CA MET A 62 -0.04 -20.92 8.75
C MET A 62 -0.03 -21.67 7.42
N ASP A 63 0.86 -21.31 6.50
CA ASP A 63 1.00 -21.96 5.19
C ASP A 63 1.50 -23.40 5.32
N ALA A 64 2.56 -23.62 6.11
CA ALA A 64 3.11 -24.96 6.35
C ALA A 64 2.08 -25.93 6.97
N ASN A 65 1.15 -25.40 7.75
CA ASN A 65 0.11 -26.18 8.44
C ASN A 65 -1.27 -26.11 7.76
N ASN A 66 -1.37 -25.51 6.58
CA ASN A 66 -2.62 -25.34 5.82
C ASN A 66 -3.74 -24.61 6.59
N TYR A 67 -3.40 -23.74 7.54
CA TYR A 67 -4.39 -22.93 8.26
C TYR A 67 -4.98 -21.84 7.36
N ARG A 68 -6.31 -21.76 7.32
CA ARG A 68 -7.05 -20.80 6.51
C ARG A 68 -7.83 -19.85 7.39
N SER A 69 -7.75 -18.57 7.08
CA SER A 69 -8.58 -17.52 7.66
C SER A 69 -8.74 -16.38 6.66
N ASP A 70 -9.74 -15.53 6.85
CA ASP A 70 -9.94 -14.36 5.99
C ASP A 70 -8.78 -13.38 6.11
N LEU A 71 -8.25 -13.18 7.32
CA LEU A 71 -7.08 -12.35 7.51
C LEU A 71 -5.87 -12.93 6.78
N ARG A 72 -5.60 -14.24 6.90
CA ARG A 72 -4.56 -14.91 6.12
C ARG A 72 -4.85 -14.81 4.64
N SER A 73 -6.09 -14.94 4.16
CA SER A 73 -6.40 -14.90 2.73
C SER A 73 -6.17 -13.51 2.15
N LEU A 74 -6.44 -12.44 2.91
CA LEU A 74 -6.10 -11.06 2.54
C LEU A 74 -4.58 -10.86 2.49
N LEU A 75 -3.90 -11.40 3.50
CA LEU A 75 -2.46 -11.28 3.75
C LEU A 75 -1.61 -12.38 3.09
N ALA A 76 -2.21 -13.31 2.36
CA ALA A 76 -1.42 -14.35 1.72
C ALA A 76 -0.82 -13.77 0.45
N SER A 77 0.50 -13.86 0.37
CA SER A 77 1.25 -13.91 -0.89
C SER A 77 0.88 -15.21 -1.61
N SER A 78 -0.37 -15.35 -2.07
CA SER A 78 -0.83 -16.56 -2.77
C SER A 78 -0.27 -16.66 -4.18
N ASP A 79 0.55 -15.69 -4.59
CA ASP A 79 1.54 -15.91 -5.60
C ASP A 79 2.79 -16.44 -4.91
N GLU A 80 2.91 -17.76 -4.85
CA GLU A 80 4.08 -18.31 -5.53
C GLU A 80 4.03 -17.70 -6.94
N LEU A 81 4.63 -16.53 -7.13
CA LEU A 81 5.27 -16.25 -8.40
C LEU A 81 6.25 -17.40 -8.45
N PRO A 82 5.98 -18.45 -9.23
CA PRO A 82 6.95 -19.50 -9.28
C PRO A 82 8.24 -18.76 -9.69
N ARG A 83 9.36 -19.10 -9.08
CA ARG A 83 10.66 -18.73 -9.66
C ARG A 83 10.77 -19.17 -11.15
N THR A 84 9.76 -19.87 -11.67
CA THR A 84 9.39 -20.01 -13.07
C THR A 84 8.29 -19.02 -13.54
N ARG A 85 8.71 -17.90 -14.13
CA ARG A 85 8.06 -17.31 -15.33
C ARG A 85 6.52 -17.22 -15.30
N SER A 86 5.93 -16.38 -14.43
CA SER A 86 4.68 -15.72 -14.82
C SER A 86 5.05 -14.72 -15.91
N THR A 87 4.81 -15.06 -17.17
CA THR A 87 5.18 -14.26 -18.37
C THR A 87 4.44 -12.93 -18.48
N ASP A 88 3.51 -12.67 -17.56
CA ASP A 88 2.50 -11.64 -17.77
C ASP A 88 2.83 -10.34 -17.03
N PHE A 89 3.61 -10.36 -15.94
CA PHE A 89 3.93 -9.16 -15.16
C PHE A 89 5.42 -8.80 -15.21
N THR A 90 5.79 -7.93 -16.15
CA THR A 90 7.16 -7.42 -16.27
C THR A 90 7.30 -6.11 -15.51
N LEU A 91 8.08 -6.14 -14.43
CA LEU A 91 8.45 -4.93 -13.69
C LEU A 91 9.41 -4.05 -14.53
N PRO A 92 9.33 -2.72 -14.41
CA PRO A 92 10.25 -1.81 -15.13
C PRO A 92 11.71 -1.99 -14.69
N ASP A 93 12.69 -1.78 -15.59
CA ASP A 93 14.14 -1.86 -15.29
C ASP A 93 14.60 -0.93 -14.15
N ARG A 94 13.86 0.16 -13.90
CA ARG A 94 14.09 1.11 -12.80
C ARG A 94 12.75 1.49 -12.15
N PRO A 95 12.19 0.61 -11.32
CA PRO A 95 10.81 0.74 -10.88
C PRO A 95 10.61 1.98 -9.99
N LEU A 96 11.50 2.25 -9.05
CA LEU A 96 11.41 3.45 -8.20
C LEU A 96 11.54 4.76 -8.98
N VAL A 97 12.41 4.80 -10.01
CA VAL A 97 12.55 5.98 -10.87
C VAL A 97 11.27 6.26 -11.64
N ARG A 98 10.71 5.22 -12.28
CA ARG A 98 9.44 5.33 -13.02
C ARG A 98 8.28 5.73 -12.11
N ALA A 99 8.21 5.18 -10.90
CA ALA A 99 7.17 5.54 -9.93
C ALA A 99 7.30 7.02 -9.54
N ASN A 100 8.52 7.51 -9.33
CA ASN A 100 8.77 8.90 -9.01
C ASN A 100 8.40 9.86 -10.15
N GLU A 101 8.64 9.47 -11.41
CA GLU A 101 8.24 10.23 -12.60
C GLU A 101 6.71 10.37 -12.70
N VAL A 102 5.98 9.28 -12.42
CA VAL A 102 4.50 9.29 -12.36
C VAL A 102 4.02 10.22 -11.26
N LEU A 103 4.52 10.07 -10.03
CA LEU A 103 4.15 10.91 -8.89
C LEU A 103 4.48 12.39 -9.15
N SER A 104 5.64 12.68 -9.75
CA SER A 104 6.06 14.03 -10.11
C SER A 104 5.15 14.65 -11.17
N THR A 105 4.74 13.88 -12.17
CA THR A 105 3.78 14.31 -13.20
C THR A 105 2.44 14.65 -12.58
N ILE A 106 1.93 13.78 -11.70
CA ILE A 106 0.67 14.00 -10.98
C ILE A 106 0.76 15.27 -10.14
N LEU A 107 1.80 15.41 -9.31
CA LEU A 107 2.00 16.61 -8.48
C LEU A 107 2.03 17.90 -9.30
N LYS A 108 2.76 17.93 -10.42
CA LYS A 108 2.80 19.09 -11.33
C LYS A 108 1.41 19.42 -11.89
N ARG A 109 0.65 18.41 -12.32
CA ARG A 109 -0.70 18.62 -12.84
C ARG A 109 -1.64 19.15 -11.75
N LEU A 110 -1.55 18.64 -10.52
CA LEU A 110 -2.37 19.06 -9.38
C LEU A 110 -2.11 20.51 -8.90
N GLN A 111 -0.99 21.13 -9.28
CA GLN A 111 -0.72 22.54 -8.94
C GLN A 111 -1.76 23.50 -9.53
N GLY A 112 -2.34 23.15 -10.70
CA GLY A 112 -3.35 23.97 -11.38
C GLY A 112 -4.79 23.74 -10.93
N PHE A 113 -5.05 22.88 -9.95
CA PHE A 113 -6.41 22.47 -9.56
C PHE A 113 -6.72 22.70 -8.08
N GLN A 114 -8.00 22.96 -7.81
CA GLN A 114 -8.58 23.05 -6.48
C GLN A 114 -8.82 21.64 -5.92
N VAL A 115 -7.75 20.98 -5.50
CA VAL A 115 -7.82 19.79 -4.65
C VAL A 115 -7.35 20.13 -3.24
N ASP A 116 -7.82 19.38 -2.26
CA ASP A 116 -7.52 19.60 -0.85
C ASP A 116 -6.01 19.60 -0.56
N ALA A 117 -5.59 20.50 0.34
CA ALA A 117 -4.19 20.64 0.71
C ALA A 117 -3.62 19.35 1.33
N GLU A 118 -4.47 18.58 2.01
CA GLU A 118 -4.16 17.28 2.60
C GLU A 118 -3.76 16.28 1.52
N PHE A 119 -4.53 16.12 0.44
CA PHE A 119 -4.15 15.30 -0.70
C PHE A 119 -2.85 15.76 -1.37
N LYS A 120 -2.68 17.07 -1.63
CA LYS A 120 -1.43 17.60 -2.23
C LYS A 120 -0.21 17.27 -1.36
N ARG A 121 -0.35 17.43 -0.04
CA ARG A 121 0.69 17.07 0.93
C ARG A 121 0.97 15.57 0.91
N SER A 122 -0.06 14.74 0.91
CA SER A 122 0.05 13.27 0.93
C SER A 122 0.77 12.74 -0.31
N MET A 123 0.42 13.26 -1.49
CA MET A 123 1.12 12.94 -2.74
C MET A 123 2.59 13.38 -2.71
N LYS A 124 2.89 14.52 -2.08
CA LYS A 124 4.26 15.01 -1.91
C LYS A 124 5.06 14.12 -0.96
N GLU A 125 4.50 13.71 0.17
CA GLU A 125 5.15 12.77 1.09
C GLU A 125 5.43 11.42 0.43
N LEU A 126 4.47 10.90 -0.35
CA LEU A 126 4.67 9.66 -1.12
C LEU A 126 5.79 9.80 -2.15
N SER A 127 5.85 10.93 -2.90
CA SER A 127 6.92 11.21 -3.85
C SER A 127 8.29 11.37 -3.17
N ASN A 128 8.35 12.05 -2.01
CA ASN A 128 9.57 12.18 -1.23
C ASN A 128 10.09 10.82 -0.74
N TYR A 129 9.18 9.95 -0.31
CA TYR A 129 9.50 8.60 0.11
C TYR A 129 10.12 7.78 -1.04
N VAL A 130 9.45 7.74 -2.20
CA VAL A 130 9.96 7.03 -3.38
C VAL A 130 11.29 7.62 -3.86
N SER A 131 11.42 8.94 -3.89
CA SER A 131 12.68 9.62 -4.24
C SER A 131 13.81 9.22 -3.30
N SER A 132 13.54 9.22 -1.98
CA SER A 132 14.54 8.84 -0.96
C SER A 132 14.98 7.39 -1.11
N LEU A 133 14.04 6.48 -1.43
CA LEU A 133 14.37 5.08 -1.72
C LEU A 133 15.16 4.95 -3.03
N ALA A 134 14.83 5.69 -4.08
CA ALA A 134 15.53 5.62 -5.35
C ALA A 134 16.99 6.12 -5.26
N MET A 135 17.25 7.10 -4.38
CA MET A 135 18.60 7.64 -4.14
C MET A 135 19.45 6.71 -3.27
N ARG A 136 18.84 5.96 -2.35
CA ARG A 136 19.54 4.96 -1.56
C ARG A 136 19.74 3.73 -2.46
N GLN A 137 20.96 3.24 -2.61
CA GLN A 137 21.21 1.96 -3.28
C GLN A 137 20.76 0.81 -2.36
N VAL A 138 19.44 0.67 -2.13
CA VAL A 138 18.88 -0.31 -1.17
C VAL A 138 18.95 -1.75 -1.71
N THR A 139 19.28 -1.92 -2.99
CA THR A 139 19.58 -3.21 -3.61
C THR A 139 20.79 -3.85 -2.92
N ASN A 140 20.64 -5.11 -2.49
CA ASN A 140 21.66 -5.90 -1.75
C ASN A 140 21.89 -5.47 -0.28
N THR A 141 20.94 -4.75 0.32
CA THR A 141 20.96 -4.52 1.78
C THR A 141 20.44 -5.74 2.54
N PRO A 142 20.90 -5.98 3.79
CA PRO A 142 20.40 -7.09 4.60
C PRO A 142 18.87 -7.00 4.83
N ALA A 143 18.22 -8.14 5.07
CA ALA A 143 16.75 -8.26 5.13
C ALA A 143 16.09 -7.30 6.13
N ASP A 144 16.70 -7.16 7.29
CA ASP A 144 16.37 -6.24 8.36
C ASP A 144 16.41 -4.77 7.91
N TYR A 145 17.42 -4.36 7.14
CA TYR A 145 17.47 -3.01 6.55
C TYR A 145 16.40 -2.79 5.49
N GLN A 146 16.10 -3.81 4.67
CA GLN A 146 15.01 -3.73 3.71
C GLN A 146 13.67 -3.49 4.41
N MET A 147 13.40 -4.23 5.49
CA MET A 147 12.18 -4.05 6.29
C MET A 147 12.14 -2.67 6.95
N GLN A 148 13.25 -2.20 7.52
CA GLN A 148 13.34 -0.85 8.07
C GLN A 148 13.09 0.24 7.02
N ALA A 149 13.42 0.02 5.75
CA ALA A 149 13.15 0.97 4.67
C ALA A 149 11.66 1.16 4.37
N LEU A 150 10.78 0.23 4.79
CA LEU A 150 9.32 0.43 4.75
C LEU A 150 8.78 1.26 5.91
N TYR A 151 9.57 1.47 6.96
CA TYR A 151 9.11 2.19 8.15
C TYR A 151 8.38 3.50 7.82
N PRO A 152 8.87 4.40 6.93
CA PRO A 152 8.19 5.67 6.66
C PRO A 152 6.79 5.52 6.06
N ILE A 153 6.55 4.53 5.20
CA ILE A 153 5.28 4.42 4.46
C ILE A 153 4.11 4.03 5.37
N ARG A 154 4.35 3.41 6.53
CA ARG A 154 3.29 3.03 7.48
C ARG A 154 2.44 4.21 7.97
N ASN A 155 3.00 5.42 7.92
CA ASN A 155 2.34 6.66 8.36
C ASN A 155 1.36 7.22 7.33
N TRP A 156 1.09 6.51 6.23
CA TRP A 156 0.21 6.98 5.16
C TRP A 156 -1.19 7.36 5.65
N MET A 157 -1.74 6.65 6.65
CA MET A 157 -3.04 6.98 7.25
C MET A 157 -3.03 8.34 7.95
N ASN A 158 -1.87 8.78 8.48
CA ASN A 158 -1.74 10.11 9.09
C ASN A 158 -1.67 11.21 8.03
N TRP A 159 -1.44 10.87 6.76
CA TRP A 159 -1.42 11.85 5.68
C TRP A 159 -2.84 12.21 5.22
N ILE A 160 -3.77 11.23 5.24
CA ILE A 160 -5.18 11.45 4.90
C ILE A 160 -6.13 10.78 5.93
N PRO A 161 -6.42 11.41 7.08
CA PRO A 161 -7.19 10.76 8.16
C PRO A 161 -8.60 10.30 7.76
N ASN A 162 -9.25 11.01 6.83
CA ASN A 162 -10.60 10.69 6.36
C ASN A 162 -10.61 9.82 5.09
N ALA A 163 -9.47 9.23 4.70
CA ALA A 163 -9.33 8.50 3.44
C ALA A 163 -10.37 7.39 3.28
N PHE A 164 -10.57 6.55 4.30
CA PHE A 164 -11.52 5.44 4.18
C PHE A 164 -12.97 5.90 4.01
N GLN A 165 -13.38 6.94 4.74
CA GLN A 165 -14.72 7.52 4.59
C GLN A 165 -14.90 8.15 3.21
N ARG A 166 -13.90 8.90 2.72
CA ARG A 166 -13.94 9.50 1.38
C ARG A 166 -13.94 8.44 0.28
N LEU A 167 -13.19 7.36 0.46
CA LEU A 167 -13.17 6.23 -0.46
C LEU A 167 -14.53 5.54 -0.55
N THR A 168 -15.21 5.30 0.58
CA THR A 168 -16.57 4.71 0.57
C THR A 168 -17.61 5.64 -0.04
N GLN A 169 -17.39 6.95 0.00
CA GLN A 169 -18.21 7.97 -0.66
C GLN A 169 -17.91 8.11 -2.16
N GLY A 170 -16.94 7.36 -2.70
CA GLY A 170 -16.62 7.42 -4.12
C GLY A 170 -15.71 8.59 -4.51
N ASP A 171 -14.96 9.18 -3.58
CA ASP A 171 -14.13 10.36 -3.86
C ASP A 171 -12.97 10.02 -4.82
N PRO A 172 -12.96 10.59 -6.04
CA PRO A 172 -11.95 10.29 -7.06
C PRO A 172 -10.54 10.76 -6.68
N VAL A 173 -10.41 11.76 -5.80
CA VAL A 173 -9.11 12.24 -5.31
C VAL A 173 -8.45 11.17 -4.46
N VAL A 174 -9.22 10.57 -3.54
CA VAL A 174 -8.72 9.53 -2.65
C VAL A 174 -8.50 8.21 -3.40
N MET A 175 -9.34 7.90 -4.40
CA MET A 175 -9.08 6.78 -5.30
C MET A 175 -7.75 6.91 -6.03
N LEU A 176 -7.43 8.10 -6.57
CA LEU A 176 -6.13 8.37 -7.20
C LEU A 176 -4.97 8.24 -6.20
N PHE A 177 -5.13 8.72 -4.97
CA PHE A 177 -4.14 8.53 -3.91
C PHE A 177 -3.84 7.04 -3.68
N PHE A 178 -4.88 6.22 -3.46
CA PHE A 178 -4.71 4.78 -3.22
C PHE A 178 -4.09 4.06 -4.41
N ALA A 179 -4.44 4.44 -5.63
CA ALA A 179 -3.80 3.89 -6.82
C ALA A 179 -2.30 4.21 -6.87
N CYS A 180 -1.90 5.45 -6.54
CA CYS A 180 -0.50 5.84 -6.43
C CYS A 180 0.24 5.13 -5.28
N PHE A 181 -0.46 4.91 -4.16
CA PHE A 181 0.05 4.19 -2.99
C PHE A 181 0.34 2.71 -3.33
N GLU A 182 -0.60 2.02 -3.97
CA GLU A 182 -0.42 0.64 -4.41
C GLU A 182 0.64 0.51 -5.51
N MET A 183 0.67 1.46 -6.47
CA MET A 183 1.74 1.55 -7.47
C MET A 183 3.12 1.67 -6.80
N THR A 184 3.23 2.47 -5.74
CA THR A 184 4.48 2.62 -4.98
C THR A 184 4.91 1.30 -4.35
N HIS A 185 3.98 0.53 -3.79
CA HIS A 185 4.28 -0.81 -3.27
C HIS A 185 4.72 -1.78 -4.37
N LEU A 186 4.10 -1.74 -5.56
CA LEU A 186 4.56 -2.51 -6.72
C LEU A 186 5.98 -2.14 -7.15
N ALA A 187 6.33 -0.84 -7.07
CA ALA A 187 7.66 -0.35 -7.41
C ALA A 187 8.74 -0.77 -6.40
N ILE A 188 8.36 -0.91 -5.13
CA ILE A 188 9.26 -1.29 -4.04
C ILE A 188 9.53 -2.79 -4.03
N ALA A 189 8.53 -3.62 -4.32
CA ALA A 189 8.62 -5.08 -4.27
C ALA A 189 9.90 -5.68 -4.93
N PRO A 190 10.32 -5.29 -6.15
CA PRO A 190 11.55 -5.81 -6.75
C PRO A 190 12.85 -5.26 -6.12
N VAL A 191 12.81 -4.09 -5.50
CA VAL A 191 14.00 -3.44 -4.93
C VAL A 191 14.26 -3.95 -3.51
N LEU A 192 13.19 -4.26 -2.78
CA LEU A 192 13.19 -4.72 -1.40
C LEU A 192 12.44 -6.07 -1.30
N PRO A 193 12.97 -7.17 -1.85
CA PRO A 193 12.26 -8.45 -1.91
C PRO A 193 11.84 -9.00 -0.55
N GLU A 194 12.58 -8.72 0.52
CA GLU A 194 12.24 -9.14 1.89
C GLU A 194 11.02 -8.42 2.45
N THR A 195 10.60 -7.34 1.77
CA THR A 195 9.43 -6.53 2.10
C THR A 195 8.20 -6.90 1.27
N SER A 196 8.26 -8.02 0.53
CA SER A 196 7.11 -8.65 -0.10
C SER A 196 6.10 -9.01 0.99
N THR A 197 5.30 -8.01 1.32
CA THR A 197 4.37 -7.93 2.42
C THR A 197 3.09 -8.68 2.05
N PRO A 198 2.17 -8.86 3.01
CA PRO A 198 1.12 -9.87 2.90
C PRO A 198 0.10 -9.64 1.74
N LEU A 199 0.06 -8.45 1.16
CA LEU A 199 -0.67 -8.22 -0.07
C LEU A 199 0.23 -8.53 -1.27
N SER A 200 -0.01 -9.70 -1.89
CA SER A 200 0.63 -10.13 -3.15
C SER A 200 0.58 -9.03 -4.23
N ILE A 201 1.59 -9.00 -5.10
CA ILE A 201 1.69 -8.09 -6.27
C ILE A 201 0.39 -8.06 -7.09
N LEU A 202 -0.19 -9.23 -7.40
CA LEU A 202 -1.44 -9.30 -8.17
C LEU A 202 -2.62 -8.63 -7.48
N LYS A 203 -2.80 -8.84 -6.17
CA LYS A 203 -3.86 -8.15 -5.42
C LYS A 203 -3.69 -6.64 -5.48
N ARG A 204 -2.46 -6.14 -5.38
CA ARG A 204 -2.17 -4.69 -5.48
C ARG A 204 -2.48 -4.16 -6.87
N ALA A 205 -2.11 -4.87 -7.93
CA ALA A 205 -2.45 -4.53 -9.31
C ALA A 205 -3.99 -4.51 -9.51
N LYS A 206 -4.70 -5.48 -8.96
CA LYS A 206 -6.17 -5.54 -9.01
C LYS A 206 -6.85 -4.39 -8.27
N ILE A 207 -6.26 -3.89 -7.17
CA ILE A 207 -6.75 -2.68 -6.48
C ILE A 207 -6.65 -1.48 -7.43
N ILE A 208 -5.51 -1.29 -8.11
CA ILE A 208 -5.33 -0.19 -9.07
C ILE A 208 -6.37 -0.28 -10.20
N GLU A 209 -6.56 -1.48 -10.76
CA GLU A 209 -7.55 -1.71 -11.82
C GLU A 209 -8.98 -1.39 -11.34
N ASN A 210 -9.34 -1.82 -10.12
CA ASN A 210 -10.65 -1.57 -9.56
C ASN A 210 -10.91 -0.07 -9.28
N LEU A 211 -9.88 0.67 -8.86
CA LEU A 211 -9.97 2.12 -8.66
C LEU A 211 -10.11 2.87 -10.00
N ASP A 212 -9.37 2.46 -11.03
CA ASP A 212 -9.50 3.02 -12.39
C ASP A 212 -10.89 2.82 -12.98
N ARG A 213 -11.47 1.62 -12.78
CA ARG A 213 -12.84 1.31 -13.18
C ARG A 213 -13.85 2.22 -12.46
N GLN A 214 -13.75 2.32 -11.14
CA GLN A 214 -14.65 3.16 -10.34
C GLN A 214 -14.62 4.64 -10.75
N ILE A 215 -13.43 5.22 -10.98
CA ILE A 215 -13.31 6.59 -11.47
C ILE A 215 -13.94 6.75 -12.86
N THR A 216 -13.77 5.76 -13.73
CA THR A 216 -14.37 5.76 -15.07
C THR A 216 -15.90 5.71 -15.01
N ASP A 217 -16.45 4.83 -14.16
CA ASP A 217 -17.90 4.70 -13.97
C ASP A 217 -18.50 5.97 -13.35
N LEU A 218 -17.78 6.60 -12.42
CA LEU A 218 -18.14 7.89 -11.81
C LEU A 218 -18.20 9.00 -12.86
N GLU A 219 -17.21 9.07 -13.77
CA GLU A 219 -17.18 10.04 -14.87
C GLU A 219 -18.35 9.86 -15.83
N GLN A 220 -18.64 8.61 -16.21
CA GLN A 220 -19.77 8.31 -17.11
C GLN A 220 -21.11 8.67 -16.46
N SER A 221 -21.31 8.29 -15.20
CA SER A 221 -22.52 8.60 -14.43
C SER A 221 -22.71 10.11 -14.29
N SER A 222 -21.61 10.83 -14.02
CA SER A 222 -21.62 12.28 -13.87
C SER A 222 -21.97 13.04 -15.16
N ARG A 223 -21.53 12.52 -16.33
CA ARG A 223 -21.89 13.10 -17.64
C ARG A 223 -23.37 12.92 -17.99
N LEU A 224 -23.99 11.86 -17.49
CA LEU A 224 -25.40 11.55 -17.75
C LEU A 224 -26.34 12.34 -16.82
N SER A 225 -25.88 12.72 -15.63
CA SER A 225 -26.64 13.60 -14.73
C SER A 225 -26.55 15.06 -15.20
N ALA A 226 -27.67 15.61 -15.68
CA ALA A 226 -27.79 16.97 -16.20
C ALA A 226 -27.55 18.11 -15.16
N SER A 227 -27.19 17.78 -13.91
CA SER A 227 -27.13 18.71 -12.77
C SER A 227 -25.72 18.98 -12.24
N ILE A 228 -24.66 18.53 -12.92
CA ILE A 228 -23.28 18.65 -12.41
C ILE A 228 -22.61 19.91 -12.92
N ASP A 229 -21.90 20.57 -12.01
CA ASP A 229 -21.07 21.75 -12.28
C ASP A 229 -19.95 21.41 -13.27
N ALA A 230 -19.76 22.24 -14.30
CA ALA A 230 -18.76 22.02 -15.34
C ALA A 230 -17.34 21.91 -14.77
N GLU A 231 -17.06 22.61 -13.67
CA GLU A 231 -15.77 22.57 -12.95
C GLU A 231 -15.52 21.20 -12.30
N GLN A 232 -16.55 20.58 -11.72
CA GLN A 232 -16.46 19.25 -11.12
C GLN A 232 -16.22 18.18 -12.19
N LEU A 233 -16.93 18.27 -13.32
CA LEU A 233 -16.75 17.36 -14.45
C LEU A 233 -15.34 17.48 -15.06
N GLN A 234 -14.82 18.71 -15.17
CA GLN A 234 -13.45 18.96 -15.63
C GLN A 234 -12.43 18.34 -14.67
N THR A 235 -12.57 18.60 -13.36
CA THR A 235 -11.69 18.06 -12.32
C THR A 235 -11.67 16.53 -12.35
N LEU A 236 -12.84 15.91 -12.48
CA LEU A 236 -12.97 14.46 -12.60
C LEU A 236 -12.28 13.93 -13.87
N GLY A 237 -12.45 14.58 -15.01
CA GLY A 237 -11.76 14.22 -16.26
C GLY A 237 -10.24 14.28 -16.12
N ILE A 238 -9.71 15.24 -15.36
CA ILE A 238 -8.27 15.33 -15.06
C ILE A 238 -7.82 14.20 -14.14
N LEU A 239 -8.53 13.94 -13.04
CA LEU A 239 -8.21 12.85 -12.13
C LEU A 239 -8.19 11.50 -12.85
N LYS A 240 -9.17 11.27 -13.72
CA LYS A 240 -9.22 10.11 -14.62
C LYS A 240 -8.01 10.06 -15.56
N ALA A 241 -7.63 11.19 -16.16
CA ALA A 241 -6.42 11.23 -17.00
C ALA A 241 -5.14 10.91 -16.20
N LEU A 242 -5.07 11.34 -14.94
CA LEU A 242 -3.95 11.05 -14.03
C LEU A 242 -3.87 9.57 -13.62
N MET A 243 -5.00 8.87 -13.56
CA MET A 243 -5.03 7.41 -13.30
C MET A 243 -4.24 6.60 -14.33
N ALA A 244 -4.02 7.13 -15.53
CA ALA A 244 -3.16 6.47 -16.53
C ALA A 244 -1.74 6.18 -16.02
N GLY A 245 -1.22 6.99 -15.08
CA GLY A 245 0.07 6.79 -14.44
C GLY A 245 0.13 5.48 -13.65
N PRO A 246 -0.62 5.36 -12.53
CA PRO A 246 -0.76 4.12 -11.77
C PRO A 246 -1.20 2.93 -12.62
N ARG A 247 -2.15 3.12 -13.55
CA ARG A 247 -2.61 2.07 -14.46
C ARG A 247 -1.51 1.54 -15.38
N SER A 248 -0.49 2.34 -15.72
CA SER A 248 0.63 1.85 -16.53
C SER A 248 1.47 0.76 -15.84
N TRP A 249 1.23 0.51 -14.56
CA TRP A 249 1.85 -0.54 -13.75
C TRP A 249 1.05 -1.85 -13.70
N ILE A 250 -0.19 -1.87 -14.21
CA ILE A 250 -0.97 -3.11 -14.35
C ILE A 250 -0.79 -3.76 -15.73
N SER A 251 -0.27 -3.02 -16.72
CA SER A 251 -0.16 -3.51 -18.09
C SER A 251 0.99 -4.49 -18.28
N THR A 252 0.59 -5.76 -18.27
CA THR A 252 1.14 -6.87 -19.02
C THR A 252 1.40 -6.46 -20.48
N ARG A 253 2.67 -6.35 -20.93
CA ARG A 253 2.92 -6.38 -22.38
C ARG A 253 2.81 -7.84 -22.81
N VAL A 254 1.61 -8.22 -23.25
CA VAL A 254 1.44 -9.31 -24.20
C VAL A 254 2.10 -8.84 -25.50
N GLY A 255 3.25 -9.42 -25.80
CA GLY A 255 3.92 -9.38 -27.09
C GLY A 255 4.10 -10.81 -27.57
#